data_AF-A0A5E8ASZ8-F1
#
_entry.id   AF-A0A5E8ASZ8-F1
#
_cell.length_a   1.000
_cell.length_b   1.000
_cell.length_c   1.000
_cell.angle_alpha   90.00
_cell.angle_beta   90.00
_cell.angle_gamma   90.00
#
_symmetry.space_group_name_H-M   'P 1'
#
loop_
_entity.id
_entity.type
_entity.pdbx_description
1 polymer ?
#
loop_
_entity_poly.entity_id
_entity_poly.type
_entity_poly.pdbx_seq_one_letter_code
_entity_poly.pdbx_strand_id
1 'polypeptide(L)'
;MKRKLFTSILALAAFTLVFGTSALAAGTEPMTKEQLNSLTEEQAEERVTQLTQRVNEIKELKKNELSKEDRKEVKKELREIKKELDFLNNKLTLSVGAVIIIVLLIILIF
;
A
#
# COMPACT_ATOMS: atom_id res chain seq x y z
N MET A 1 -36.76 8.72 -33.11
CA MET A 1 -35.33 8.82 -32.78
C MET A 1 -35.01 8.77 -31.27
N LYS A 2 -35.84 9.32 -30.38
CA LYS A 2 -35.60 9.38 -28.92
C LYS A 2 -35.41 8.02 -28.22
N ARG A 3 -36.09 6.95 -28.68
CA ARG A 3 -35.99 5.60 -28.09
C ARG A 3 -34.64 4.92 -28.36
N LYS A 4 -34.04 5.15 -29.54
CA LYS A 4 -32.70 4.62 -29.89
C LYS A 4 -31.56 5.38 -29.20
N LEU A 5 -31.76 6.68 -28.97
CA LEU A 5 -30.86 7.49 -28.15
C LEU A 5 -30.89 7.03 -26.67
N PHE A 6 -32.07 6.73 -26.13
CA PHE A 6 -32.21 6.24 -24.76
C PHE A 6 -31.56 4.86 -24.55
N THR A 7 -31.74 3.93 -25.50
CA THR A 7 -31.09 2.62 -25.44
C THR A 7 -29.57 2.71 -25.60
N SER A 8 -29.06 3.66 -26.39
CA SER A 8 -27.62 3.88 -26.54
C SER A 8 -26.98 4.49 -25.28
N ILE A 9 -27.69 5.38 -24.59
CA ILE A 9 -27.24 5.97 -23.31
C ILE A 9 -27.26 4.90 -22.20
N LEU A 10 -28.29 4.04 -22.18
CA LEU A 10 -28.39 2.93 -21.23
C LEU A 10 -27.30 1.87 -21.46
N ALA A 11 -26.94 1.59 -22.72
CA ALA A 11 -25.85 0.67 -23.06
C ALA A 11 -24.46 1.23 -22.67
N LEU A 12 -24.25 2.54 -22.82
CA LEU A 12 -23.00 3.19 -22.40
C LEU A 12 -22.84 3.21 -20.87
N ALA A 13 -23.93 3.42 -20.13
CA ALA A 13 -23.94 3.34 -18.67
C ALA A 13 -23.72 1.91 -18.13
N ALA A 14 -24.13 0.88 -18.88
CA ALA A 14 -23.83 -0.51 -18.53
C ALA A 14 -22.36 -0.89 -18.79
N PHE A 15 -21.71 -0.26 -19.78
CA PHE A 15 -20.31 -0.51 -20.12
C PHE A 15 -19.34 0.05 -19.07
N THR A 16 -19.66 1.20 -18.45
CA THR A 16 -18.82 1.78 -17.38
C THR A 16 -18.84 0.98 -16.09
N LEU A 17 -19.87 0.17 -15.84
CA LEU A 17 -19.97 -0.69 -14.65
C LEU A 17 -19.11 -1.96 -14.75
N VAL A 18 -18.82 -2.46 -15.95
CA VAL A 18 -18.06 -3.70 -16.14
C VAL A 18 -16.53 -3.47 -16.05
N PHE A 19 -16.06 -2.27 -16.38
CA PHE A 19 -14.63 -1.92 -16.32
C PHE A 19 -14.17 -1.24 -15.02
N GLY A 20 -15.11 -0.82 -14.15
CA GLY A 20 -14.81 0.03 -12.99
C GLY A 20 -14.32 -0.69 -11.72
N THR A 21 -14.18 -2.01 -11.70
CA THR A 21 -13.98 -2.77 -10.45
C THR A 21 -12.57 -3.36 -10.24
N SER A 22 -11.61 -3.13 -11.14
CA SER A 22 -10.27 -3.73 -11.04
C SER A 22 -9.33 -3.07 -10.02
N ALA A 23 -9.73 -1.97 -9.38
CA ALA A 23 -8.85 -1.19 -8.49
C ALA A 23 -8.88 -1.59 -7.00
N LEU A 24 -9.73 -2.51 -6.56
CA LEU A 24 -9.93 -2.76 -5.12
C LEU A 24 -9.11 -3.92 -4.52
N ALA A 25 -8.32 -4.65 -5.30
CA ALA A 25 -7.65 -5.87 -4.82
C ALA A 25 -6.17 -5.69 -4.37
N ALA A 26 -5.64 -4.46 -4.33
CA ALA A 26 -4.21 -4.24 -4.10
C ALA A 26 -3.77 -4.11 -2.62
N GLY A 27 -4.70 -4.20 -1.66
CA GLY A 27 -4.46 -3.73 -0.30
C GLY A 27 -3.83 -4.73 0.70
N THR A 28 -3.91 -6.04 0.46
CA THR A 28 -3.66 -7.02 1.54
C THR A 28 -2.58 -8.06 1.25
N GLU A 29 -2.10 -8.15 0.02
CA GLU A 29 -1.02 -9.09 -0.31
C GLU A 29 0.35 -8.48 0.06
N PRO A 30 1.29 -9.29 0.58
CA PRO A 30 2.64 -8.83 0.86
C PRO A 30 3.33 -8.46 -0.45
N MET A 31 3.88 -7.25 -0.54
CA MET A 31 4.58 -6.80 -1.74
C MET A 31 5.99 -7.40 -1.81
N THR A 32 6.43 -7.72 -3.02
CA THR A 32 7.82 -8.11 -3.28
C THR A 32 8.77 -6.93 -3.14
N LYS A 33 10.07 -7.20 -2.92
CA LYS A 33 11.08 -6.14 -2.77
C LYS A 33 11.19 -5.27 -4.03
N GLU A 34 11.01 -5.87 -5.19
CA GLU A 34 11.01 -5.19 -6.50
C GLU A 34 9.84 -4.21 -6.60
N GLN A 35 8.65 -4.61 -6.15
CA GLN A 35 7.49 -3.73 -6.12
C GLN A 35 7.67 -2.58 -5.12
N LEU A 36 8.22 -2.85 -3.94
CA LEU A 36 8.52 -1.82 -2.94
C LEU A 36 9.59 -0.82 -3.44
N ASN A 37 10.55 -1.29 -4.24
CA ASN A 37 11.54 -0.43 -4.88
C ASN A 37 10.92 0.50 -5.93
N SER A 38 9.84 0.09 -6.60
CA SER A 38 9.17 0.91 -7.61
C SER A 38 8.23 1.98 -7.05
N LEU A 39 7.91 1.94 -5.74
CA LEU A 39 7.04 2.93 -5.10
C LEU A 39 7.69 4.32 -5.07
N THR A 40 6.91 5.36 -5.37
CA THR A 40 7.29 6.76 -5.07
C THR A 40 7.28 7.02 -3.56
N GLU A 41 7.82 8.16 -3.13
CA GLU A 41 7.86 8.53 -1.70
C GLU A 41 6.45 8.61 -1.09
N GLU A 42 5.54 9.31 -1.77
CA GLU A 42 4.14 9.44 -1.34
C GLU A 42 3.44 8.08 -1.27
N GLN A 43 3.67 7.20 -2.25
CA GLN A 43 3.11 5.85 -2.24
C GLN A 43 3.73 4.97 -1.14
N ALA A 44 5.00 5.16 -0.82
CA ALA A 44 5.67 4.47 0.27
C ALA A 44 5.11 4.90 1.63
N GLU A 45 4.84 6.19 1.84
CA GLU A 45 4.21 6.74 3.05
C GLU A 45 2.77 6.23 3.23
N GLU A 46 1.99 6.22 2.15
CA GLU A 46 0.64 5.63 2.14
C GLU A 46 0.70 4.14 2.50
N ARG A 47 1.67 3.41 1.94
CA ARG A 47 1.85 1.98 2.23
C ARG A 47 2.23 1.72 3.68
N VAL A 48 3.12 2.53 4.25
CA VAL A 48 3.45 2.48 5.70
C VAL A 48 2.21 2.73 6.55
N THR A 49 1.37 3.70 6.16
CA THR A 49 0.13 4.02 6.87
C THR A 49 -0.85 2.84 6.83
N GLN A 50 -1.06 2.23 5.67
CA GLN A 50 -1.92 1.05 5.50
C GLN A 50 -1.44 -0.14 6.34
N LEU A 51 -0.13 -0.44 6.31
CA LEU A 51 0.46 -1.52 7.10
C LEU A 51 0.32 -1.26 8.60
N THR A 52 0.45 -0.01 9.03
CA THR A 52 0.26 0.39 10.43
C THR A 52 -1.19 0.21 10.87
N GLN A 53 -2.15 0.57 10.03
CA GLN A 53 -3.58 0.32 10.28
C GLN A 53 -3.86 -1.17 10.43
N ARG A 54 -3.32 -2.02 9.56
CA ARG A 54 -3.46 -3.48 9.68
C ARG A 54 -2.86 -4.04 10.96
N VAL A 55 -1.70 -3.55 11.39
CA VAL A 55 -1.13 -3.95 12.69
C VAL A 55 -2.03 -3.55 13.85
N ASN A 56 -2.66 -2.37 13.79
CA ASN A 56 -3.61 -1.93 14.82
C ASN A 56 -4.87 -2.79 14.83
N GLU A 57 -5.43 -3.13 13.68
CA GLU A 57 -6.55 -4.07 13.56
C GLU A 57 -6.18 -5.44 14.19
N ILE A 58 -5.01 -5.99 13.85
CA ILE A 58 -4.50 -7.24 14.42
C ILE A 58 -4.26 -7.13 15.94
N LYS A 59 -3.87 -5.95 16.43
CA LYS A 59 -3.65 -5.70 17.86
C LYS A 59 -4.97 -5.66 18.63
N GLU A 60 -6.02 -5.14 18.01
CA GLU A 60 -7.38 -5.09 18.55
C GLU A 60 -8.08 -6.45 18.50
N LEU A 61 -7.64 -7.38 17.63
CA LEU A 61 -8.08 -8.78 17.68
C LEU A 61 -7.78 -9.39 19.06
N LYS A 62 -8.82 -9.95 19.68
CA LYS A 62 -8.74 -10.60 20.99
C LYS A 62 -7.88 -11.86 20.91
N LYS A 63 -6.58 -11.72 21.16
CA LYS A 63 -5.59 -12.81 21.13
C LYS A 63 -5.95 -14.03 21.99
N ASN A 64 -6.79 -13.85 23.00
CA ASN A 64 -7.22 -14.91 23.91
C ASN A 64 -8.28 -15.84 23.29
N GLU A 65 -8.98 -15.40 22.25
CA GLU A 65 -10.01 -16.15 21.52
C GLU A 65 -9.45 -16.90 20.30
N LEU A 66 -8.18 -16.65 19.93
CA LEU A 66 -7.51 -17.28 18.78
C LEU A 66 -7.00 -18.69 19.09
N SER A 67 -7.23 -19.62 18.16
CA SER A 67 -6.63 -20.96 18.20
C SER A 67 -5.10 -20.88 18.05
N LYS A 68 -4.40 -21.97 18.36
CA LYS A 68 -2.94 -22.05 18.21
C LYS A 68 -2.50 -21.82 16.77
N GLU A 69 -3.32 -22.29 15.82
CA GLU A 69 -3.15 -22.17 14.38
C GLU A 69 -3.31 -20.71 13.94
N ASP A 70 -4.41 -20.05 14.33
CA ASP A 70 -4.67 -18.63 14.00
C ASP A 70 -3.58 -17.71 14.58
N ARG A 71 -3.12 -18.00 15.80
CA ARG A 71 -1.98 -17.27 16.40
C ARG A 71 -0.70 -17.42 15.59
N LYS A 72 -0.49 -18.55 14.91
CA LYS A 72 0.68 -18.79 14.07
C LYS A 72 0.56 -18.02 12.75
N GLU A 73 -0.64 -17.96 12.18
CA GLU A 73 -0.95 -17.20 10.97
C GLU A 73 -0.81 -15.69 11.20
N VAL A 74 -1.42 -15.16 12.27
CA VAL A 74 -1.26 -13.75 12.68
C VAL A 74 0.21 -13.40 12.92
N LYS A 75 0.98 -14.30 13.54
CA LYS A 75 2.43 -14.08 13.71
C LYS A 75 3.18 -14.07 12.38
N LYS A 76 2.76 -14.85 11.39
CA LYS A 76 3.35 -14.88 10.06
C LYS A 76 3.06 -13.57 9.33
N GLU A 77 1.81 -13.13 9.35
CA GLU A 77 1.37 -11.85 8.77
C GLU A 77 2.12 -10.66 9.38
N LEU A 78 2.18 -10.58 10.72
CA LEU A 78 2.95 -9.54 11.41
C LEU A 78 4.45 -9.56 11.05
N ARG A 79 5.03 -10.74 10.80
CA ARG A 79 6.44 -10.85 10.37
C ARG A 79 6.64 -10.36 8.94
N GLU A 80 5.67 -10.55 8.06
CA GLU A 80 5.72 -10.08 6.68
C GLU A 80 5.55 -8.56 6.64
N ILE A 81 4.55 -8.02 7.35
CA ILE A 81 4.37 -6.57 7.52
C ILE A 81 5.65 -5.92 8.06
N LYS A 82 6.28 -6.52 9.07
CA LYS A 82 7.54 -6.01 9.62
C LYS A 82 8.64 -5.90 8.56
N LYS A 83 8.81 -6.93 7.71
CA LYS A 83 9.84 -6.92 6.66
C LYS A 83 9.58 -5.81 5.63
N GLU A 84 8.32 -5.59 5.30
CA GLU A 84 7.90 -4.54 4.36
C GLU A 84 8.17 -3.15 4.94
N LEU A 85 7.80 -2.92 6.19
CA LEU A 85 8.10 -1.67 6.91
C LEU A 85 9.60 -1.43 7.08
N ASP A 86 10.37 -2.46 7.44
CA ASP A 86 11.84 -2.36 7.58
C ASP A 86 12.48 -1.99 6.24
N PHE A 87 11.98 -2.52 5.13
CA PHE A 87 12.45 -2.19 3.79
C PHE A 87 12.10 -0.75 3.39
N LEU A 88 10.84 -0.34 3.59
CA LEU A 88 10.38 1.01 3.30
C LEU A 88 11.12 2.06 4.15
N ASN A 89 11.35 1.79 5.43
CA ASN A 89 12.13 2.67 6.32
C ASN A 89 13.58 2.85 5.84
N ASN A 90 14.23 1.79 5.38
CA ASN A 90 15.59 1.88 4.82
C ASN A 90 15.65 2.69 3.50
N LYS A 91 14.56 2.72 2.74
CA LYS A 91 14.45 3.52 1.51
C LYS A 91 14.10 4.99 1.81
N LEU A 92 13.15 5.23 2.71
CA LEU A 92 12.73 6.58 3.13
C LEU A 92 13.88 7.34 3.81
N THR A 93 14.73 6.65 4.57
CA THR A 93 15.93 7.24 5.21
C THR A 93 16.99 7.73 4.21
N LEU A 94 16.95 7.26 2.96
CA LEU A 94 17.79 7.80 1.88
C LEU A 94 17.18 9.07 1.25
N SER A 95 15.85 9.27 1.35
CA SER A 95 15.11 10.05 0.37
C SER A 95 15.10 11.58 0.55
N VAL A 96 15.07 12.15 1.76
CA VAL A 96 14.95 13.62 1.88
C VAL A 96 16.04 14.28 2.71
N GLY A 97 16.41 13.73 3.86
CA GLY A 97 17.44 14.34 4.72
C GLY A 97 18.87 14.19 4.21
N ALA A 98 19.21 13.01 3.66
CA ALA A 98 20.58 12.69 3.23
C ALA A 98 21.00 13.49 1.98
N VAL A 99 20.09 13.68 1.03
CA VAL A 99 20.35 14.46 -0.19
C VAL A 99 20.50 15.95 0.12
N ILE A 100 19.69 16.51 1.03
CA ILE A 100 19.82 17.90 1.47
C ILE A 100 21.20 18.14 2.11
N ILE A 101 21.68 17.22 2.96
CA ILE A 101 23.01 17.32 3.58
C ILE A 101 24.13 17.24 2.54
N ILE A 102 24.02 16.32 1.56
CA ILE A 102 25.03 16.19 0.48
C ILE A 102 25.08 17.48 -0.36
N VAL A 103 23.94 18.05 -0.72
CA VAL A 103 23.86 19.30 -1.50
C VAL A 103 24.39 20.49 -0.71
N LEU A 104 24.06 20.60 0.57
CA LEU A 104 24.59 21.66 1.44
C LEU A 104 26.12 21.57 1.60
N LEU A 105 26.68 20.37 1.70
CA LEU A 105 28.13 20.16 1.75
C LEU A 105 28.82 20.57 0.44
N ILE A 106 28.21 20.27 -0.71
CA ILE A 106 28.75 20.66 -2.02
C ILE A 106 28.76 22.20 -2.17
N ILE A 107 27.71 22.89 -1.71
CA ILE A 107 27.63 24.36 -1.74
C ILE A 107 28.61 25.01 -0.74
N LEU A 108 28.94 24.34 0.36
CA LEU A 108 29.84 24.91 1.39
C LEU A 108 31.33 24.68 1.08
N ILE A 109 31.65 23.63 0.32
CA ILE A 109 33.01 23.25 -0.07
C ILE A 109 33.45 23.94 -1.38
N PHE A 110 32.49 24.36 -2.21
CA PHE A 110 32.72 25.00 -3.51
C PHE A 110 32.42 26.50 -3.46
#